data_AF-R7WLL6-F1
#
_entry.id   AF-R7WLL6-F1
#
_cell.length_a   1.000
_cell.length_b   1.000
_cell.length_c   1.000
_cell.angle_alpha   90.00
_cell.angle_beta   90.00
_cell.angle_gamma   90.00
#
_symmetry.space_group_name_H-M   'P 1'
#
loop_
_entity.id
_entity.type
_entity.pdbx_description
1 polymer ?
#
loop_
_entity_poly.entity_id
_entity_poly.type
_entity_poly.pdbx_seq_one_letter_code
_entity_poly.pdbx_strand_id
1 'polypeptide(L)'
;MGVQLNEWMLVETLCPGEMSVISCGGNLREWASVRRNVQPARDVDVESIIQRVRDTRRKVVADVTSRTGPRSSFHIEAIPVLGPSGETHGVQVWVGEPDAVVLPPVSSPASPGISRRCRSPKRSKHR
;
A
#
# COMPACT_ATOMS: atom_id res chain seq x y z
N MET A 1 -4.18 15.82 -1.60
CA MET A 1 -2.86 15.26 -1.94
C MET A 1 -3.07 14.20 -2.99
N GLY A 2 -2.30 14.26 -4.08
CA GLY A 2 -2.38 13.30 -5.18
C GLY A 2 -1.58 12.03 -4.87
N VAL A 3 -1.68 11.06 -5.77
CA VAL A 3 -0.89 9.83 -5.76
C VAL A 3 0.58 10.17 -5.93
N GLN A 4 1.45 9.59 -5.10
CA GLN A 4 2.90 9.74 -5.26
C GLN A 4 3.45 8.54 -6.00
N LEU A 5 3.94 8.78 -7.22
CA LEU A 5 4.52 7.75 -8.08
C LEU A 5 6.03 7.66 -7.85
N ASN A 6 6.60 6.53 -8.27
CA ASN A 6 8.02 6.21 -8.24
C ASN A 6 8.63 6.20 -6.81
N GLU A 7 7.78 6.05 -5.80
CA GLU A 7 8.16 6.02 -4.39
C GLU A 7 7.60 4.79 -3.69
N TRP A 8 8.37 4.22 -2.76
CA TRP A 8 7.89 3.14 -1.91
C TRP A 8 6.94 3.66 -0.85
N MET A 9 5.81 3.00 -0.71
CA MET A 9 4.82 3.25 0.33
C MET A 9 4.69 2.03 1.23
N LEU A 10 4.62 2.23 2.54
CA LEU A 10 4.29 1.16 3.48
C LEU A 10 2.80 1.21 3.81
N VAL A 11 2.12 0.10 3.55
CA VAL A 11 0.71 -0.10 3.86
C VAL A 11 0.59 -1.07 5.03
N GLU A 12 -0.02 -0.64 6.12
CA GLU A 12 -0.39 -1.51 7.23
C GLU A 12 -1.62 -2.35 6.86
N THR A 13 -1.60 -3.65 7.19
CA THR A 13 -2.66 -4.62 6.88
C THR A 13 -3.10 -5.47 8.08
N LEU A 14 -2.86 -4.98 9.31
CA LEU A 14 -3.11 -5.71 10.55
C LEU A 14 -4.61 -5.79 10.90
N CYS A 15 -5.39 -4.79 10.48
CA CYS A 15 -6.84 -4.76 10.68
C CYS A 15 -7.53 -5.47 9.49
N PRO A 16 -8.30 -6.55 9.73
CA PRO A 16 -9.05 -7.21 8.65
C PRO A 16 -9.99 -6.23 7.95
N GLY A 17 -9.90 -6.15 6.62
CA GLY A 17 -10.73 -5.26 5.80
C GLY A 17 -10.30 -3.80 5.79
N GLU A 18 -9.24 -3.43 6.52
CA GLU A 18 -8.71 -2.07 6.53
C GLU A 18 -7.23 -2.06 6.07
N MET A 19 -6.88 -1.02 5.32
CA MET A 19 -5.51 -0.78 4.85
C MET A 19 -5.18 0.70 5.01
N SER A 20 -4.03 0.99 5.61
CA SER A 20 -3.59 2.36 5.85
C SER A 20 -2.17 2.58 5.39
N VAL A 21 -1.94 3.62 4.60
CA VAL A 21 -0.58 4.06 4.25
C VAL A 21 0.03 4.74 5.48
N ILE A 22 1.15 4.20 5.96
CA ILE A 22 1.86 4.68 7.16
C ILE A 22 3.23 5.29 6.85
N SER A 23 3.79 5.06 5.66
CA SER A 23 4.96 5.80 5.18
C SER A 23 5.02 5.92 3.65
N CYS A 24 5.79 6.87 3.15
CA CYS A 24 6.08 7.11 1.73
C CYS A 24 7.51 7.64 1.57
N GLY A 25 8.34 7.04 0.73
CA GLY A 25 9.73 7.45 0.51
C GLY A 25 10.55 7.48 1.80
N GLY A 26 10.26 6.56 2.74
CA GLY A 26 10.88 6.53 4.07
C GLY A 26 10.34 7.54 5.09
N ASN A 27 9.45 8.45 4.70
CA ASN A 27 8.83 9.43 5.61
C ASN A 27 7.51 8.91 6.17
N LEU A 28 7.30 9.05 7.48
CA LEU A 28 6.04 8.70 8.12
C LEU A 28 4.89 9.55 7.57
N ARG A 29 3.72 8.94 7.43
CA ARG A 29 2.48 9.61 7.06
C ARG A 29 1.41 9.39 8.13
N GLU A 30 0.53 10.37 8.30
CA GLU A 30 -0.71 10.16 9.03
C GLU A 30 -1.61 9.22 8.22
N TRP A 31 -1.76 7.97 8.70
CA TRP A 31 -2.80 6.98 8.40
C TRP A 31 -3.68 7.33 7.20
N ALA A 32 -3.12 7.20 5.99
CA ALA A 32 -3.75 7.73 4.79
C ALA A 32 -4.44 6.62 3.98
N SER A 33 -5.54 6.97 3.30
CA SER A 33 -6.28 6.03 2.45
C SER A 33 -5.44 5.55 1.27
N VAL A 34 -5.39 4.23 1.06
CA VAL A 34 -4.69 3.58 -0.08
C VAL A 34 -5.22 4.11 -1.41
N ARG A 35 -6.55 4.14 -1.60
CA ARG A 35 -7.18 4.66 -2.84
C ARG A 35 -6.79 6.09 -3.19
N ARG A 36 -6.45 6.91 -2.20
CA ARG A 36 -6.11 8.33 -2.42
C ARG A 36 -4.61 8.55 -2.65
N ASN A 37 -3.76 7.66 -2.17
CA ASN A 37 -2.32 7.90 -2.09
C ASN A 37 -1.48 6.93 -2.94
N VAL A 38 -2.00 5.72 -3.17
CA VAL A 38 -1.28 4.62 -3.85
C VAL A 38 -1.88 4.34 -5.22
N GLN A 39 -3.21 4.39 -5.33
CA GLN A 39 -3.92 3.99 -6.55
C GLN A 39 -3.79 5.03 -7.66
N PRO A 40 -3.06 4.74 -8.76
CA PRO A 40 -2.67 5.75 -9.76
C PRO A 40 -3.82 6.17 -10.69
N ALA A 41 -4.80 5.28 -10.88
CA ALA A 41 -6.00 5.53 -11.67
C ALA A 41 -7.19 4.78 -11.07
N ARG A 42 -8.42 5.23 -11.35
CA ARG A 42 -9.64 4.69 -10.74
C ARG A 42 -9.88 3.22 -11.06
N ASP A 43 -9.42 2.76 -12.22
CA ASP A 43 -9.57 1.39 -12.72
C ASP A 43 -8.37 0.50 -12.42
N VAL A 44 -7.32 1.02 -11.75
CA VAL A 44 -6.18 0.22 -11.30
C VAL A 44 -6.41 -0.20 -9.84
N ASP A 45 -6.76 -1.46 -9.63
CA ASP A 45 -7.09 -2.00 -8.30
C ASP A 45 -5.83 -2.46 -7.53
N VAL A 46 -5.14 -1.49 -6.92
CA VAL A 46 -3.96 -1.77 -6.09
C VAL A 46 -4.32 -2.50 -4.79
N GLU A 47 -5.53 -2.30 -4.26
CA GLU A 47 -5.97 -2.97 -3.02
C GLU A 47 -5.99 -4.49 -3.19
N SER A 48 -6.50 -4.99 -4.32
CA SER A 48 -6.48 -6.43 -4.61
C SER A 48 -5.07 -7.02 -4.72
N ILE A 49 -4.11 -6.25 -5.25
CA ILE A 49 -2.69 -6.66 -5.29
C ILE A 49 -2.13 -6.78 -3.86
N ILE A 50 -2.41 -5.79 -3.01
CA ILE A 50 -1.98 -5.79 -1.60
C ILE A 50 -2.60 -6.97 -0.85
N GLN A 51 -3.90 -7.24 -1.06
CA GLN A 51 -4.58 -8.40 -0.47
C GLN A 51 -3.90 -9.71 -0.88
N ARG A 52 -3.60 -9.88 -2.18
CA ARG A 52 -2.91 -11.06 -2.68
C ARG A 52 -1.54 -11.25 -2.03
N VAL A 53 -0.74 -10.19 -1.88
CA VAL A 53 0.56 -10.27 -1.21
C VAL A 53 0.40 -10.65 0.26
N ARG A 54 -0.57 -10.05 0.95
CA ARG A 54 -0.88 -10.36 2.36
C ARG A 54 -1.21 -11.83 2.57
N ASP A 55 -2.09 -12.38 1.74
CA ASP A 55 -2.61 -13.73 1.89
C ASP A 55 -1.58 -14.80 1.47
N THR A 56 -0.83 -14.52 0.39
CA THR A 56 0.17 -15.46 -0.13
C THR A 56 1.54 -15.34 0.52
N ARG A 57 1.81 -14.22 1.19
CA ARG A 57 3.13 -13.85 1.76
C ARG A 57 4.25 -13.86 0.69
N ARG A 58 3.91 -13.58 -0.56
CA ARG A 58 4.84 -13.58 -1.70
C ARG A 58 4.85 -12.23 -2.41
N LYS A 59 6.02 -11.86 -2.94
CA LYS A 59 6.16 -10.69 -3.82
C LYS A 59 5.22 -10.82 -5.01
N VAL A 60 4.59 -9.72 -5.39
CA VAL A 60 3.86 -9.56 -6.65
C VAL A 60 4.53 -8.45 -7.46
N VAL A 61 4.72 -8.71 -8.75
CA VAL A 61 5.14 -7.74 -9.76
C VAL A 61 4.09 -7.76 -10.85
N ALA A 62 3.61 -6.60 -11.27
CA ALA A 62 2.56 -6.49 -12.27
C ALA A 62 2.71 -5.21 -13.09
N ASP A 63 2.59 -5.36 -14.41
CA ASP A 63 2.36 -4.25 -15.33
C ASP A 63 0.85 -4.15 -15.57
N VAL A 64 0.29 -2.98 -15.31
CA VAL A 64 -1.15 -2.72 -15.41
C VAL A 64 -1.42 -1.55 -16.32
N THR A 65 -2.32 -1.74 -17.27
CA THR A 65 -2.77 -0.69 -18.17
C THR A 65 -4.07 -0.09 -17.63
N SER A 66 -4.06 1.20 -17.34
CA SER A 66 -5.28 1.97 -17.11
C SER A 66 -5.91 2.38 -18.45
N ARG A 67 -7.23 2.25 -18.52
CA ARG A 67 -8.05 2.74 -19.63
C ARG A 67 -8.56 4.16 -19.36
N THR A 68 -8.17 4.77 -18.23
CA THR A 68 -8.65 6.07 -17.79
C THR A 68 -7.50 7.01 -17.44
N GLY A 69 -7.52 8.22 -18.01
CA GLY A 69 -6.52 9.26 -17.72
C GLY A 69 -5.36 9.33 -18.73
N PRO A 70 -4.43 10.28 -18.53
CA PRO A 70 -3.39 10.61 -19.50
C PRO A 70 -2.22 9.63 -19.52
N ARG A 71 -2.02 8.84 -18.45
CA ARG A 71 -1.04 7.75 -18.38
C ARG A 71 -1.78 6.43 -18.45
N SER A 72 -1.43 5.62 -19.44
CA SER A 72 -2.14 4.37 -19.70
C SER A 72 -1.47 3.15 -19.07
N SER A 73 -0.22 3.20 -18.60
CA SER A 73 0.46 2.02 -18.07
C SER A 73 1.25 2.33 -16.80
N PHE A 74 1.27 1.39 -15.87
CA PHE A 74 1.98 1.47 -14.60
C PHE A 74 2.67 0.14 -14.29
N HIS A 75 3.85 0.23 -13.70
CA HIS A 75 4.52 -0.89 -13.08
C HIS A 75 4.26 -0.86 -11.57
N ILE A 76 3.94 -2.02 -11.01
CA ILE A 76 3.63 -2.20 -9.60
C ILE A 76 4.51 -3.31 -9.03
N GLU A 77 5.23 -2.99 -7.97
CA GLU A 77 5.87 -3.98 -7.11
C GLU A 77 5.24 -3.95 -5.72
N ALA A 78 4.92 -5.13 -5.18
CA ALA A 78 4.38 -5.26 -3.84
C ALA A 78 5.09 -6.39 -3.08
N ILE A 79 5.63 -6.08 -1.91
CA ILE A 79 6.51 -6.94 -1.12
C ILE A 79 5.93 -7.08 0.30
N PRO A 80 5.79 -8.30 0.84
CA PRO A 80 5.26 -8.49 2.19
C PRO A 80 6.30 -8.05 3.23
N VAL A 81 5.82 -7.35 4.27
CA VAL A 81 6.57 -7.10 5.51
C VAL A 81 6.11 -8.12 6.52
N LEU A 82 6.94 -9.13 6.77
CA LEU A 82 6.63 -10.22 7.69
C LEU A 82 6.96 -9.81 9.13
N GLY A 83 6.05 -10.12 10.05
CA GLY A 83 6.28 -10.03 11.47
C GLY A 83 7.05 -11.23 12.03
N PRO A 84 7.34 -11.23 13.34
CA PRO A 84 8.08 -12.32 14.00
C PRO A 84 7.41 -13.70 13.90
N SER A 85 6.08 -13.74 13.75
CA SER A 85 5.33 -14.99 13.55
C SER A 85 5.35 -15.51 12.11
N GLY A 86 5.97 -14.78 11.18
CA GLY A 86 5.89 -15.07 9.74
C GLY A 86 4.60 -14.58 9.08
N GLU A 87 3.71 -13.91 9.83
CA GLU A 87 2.49 -13.30 9.29
C GLU A 87 2.76 -11.94 8.65
N THR A 88 2.00 -11.58 7.63
CA THR A 88 2.13 -10.27 6.97
C THR A 88 1.60 -9.16 7.90
N HIS A 89 2.50 -8.28 8.36
CA HIS A 89 2.16 -7.09 9.15
C HIS A 89 1.81 -5.89 8.26
N GLY A 90 2.40 -5.83 7.08
CA GLY A 90 2.12 -4.81 6.08
C GLY A 90 2.67 -5.20 4.72
N VAL A 91 2.50 -4.32 3.75
CA VAL A 91 3.00 -4.50 2.39
C VAL A 91 3.70 -3.21 1.98
N GLN A 92 4.94 -3.35 1.52
CA GLN A 92 5.61 -2.27 0.80
C GLN A 92 5.14 -2.30 -0.64
N VAL A 93 4.65 -1.17 -1.14
CA VAL A 93 4.11 -1.03 -2.48
C VAL A 93 4.84 0.10 -3.19
N TRP A 94 5.29 -0.17 -4.41
CA TRP A 94 5.80 0.81 -5.34
C TRP A 94 4.88 0.85 -6.55
N VAL A 95 4.54 2.06 -7.00
CA VAL A 95 3.76 2.29 -8.21
C VAL A 95 4.46 3.36 -9.01
N GLY A 96 4.73 3.07 -10.28
CA GLY A 96 5.47 4.02 -11.10
C GLY A 96 5.36 3.74 -12.58
N GLU A 97 6.22 4.42 -13.34
CA GLU A 97 6.28 4.28 -14.79
C GLU A 97 6.92 2.94 -15.17
N PRO A 98 6.49 2.29 -16.27
CA PRO A 98 7.01 0.97 -16.67
C PRO A 98 8.54 0.90 -16.82
N ASP A 99 9.16 1.98 -17.26
CA ASP A 99 10.61 2.05 -17.51
C ASP A 99 11.40 2.68 -16.34
N ALA A 100 10.73 3.01 -15.23
CA ALA A 100 11.41 3.60 -14.09
C ALA A 100 12.24 2.54 -13.34
N VAL A 101 13.44 2.95 -12.92
CA VAL A 101 14.32 2.09 -12.12
C VAL A 101 13.72 1.94 -10.71
N VAL A 102 13.31 0.72 -10.38
CA VAL A 102 12.84 0.37 -9.03
C VAL A 102 14.04 0.11 -8.13
N LEU A 103 14.36 1.09 -7.28
CA LEU A 103 15.30 0.88 -6.19
C LEU A 103 14.65 0.02 -5.11
N PRO A 104 15.39 -0.79 -4.32
CA PRO A 104 14.80 -1.54 -3.22
C PRO A 104 14.17 -0.59 -2.19
N PRO A 105 13.12 -1.04 -1.48
CA PRO A 105 12.52 -0.23 -0.44
C PRO A 105 13.53 0.05 0.66
N VAL A 106 13.64 1.32 1.06
CA VAL A 106 14.36 1.69 2.27
C VAL A 106 13.71 0.98 3.45
N SER A 107 14.49 0.19 4.18
CA SER A 107 14.07 -0.42 5.42
C SER A 107 13.69 0.69 6.39
N SER A 108 12.39 0.81 6.70
CA SER A 108 11.95 1.63 7.81
C SER A 108 12.63 1.08 9.07
N PRO A 109 13.26 1.91 9.93
CA PRO A 109 13.83 1.40 11.18
C PRO A 109 12.74 0.61 11.91
N ALA A 110 13.10 -0.60 12.35
CA ALA A 110 12.19 -1.55 12.99
C ALA A 110 11.36 -0.80 14.04
N SER A 111 10.07 -0.58 13.75
CA SER A 111 9.19 0.17 14.64
C SER A 111 8.92 -0.69 15.88
N PRO A 112 9.32 -0.27 17.08
CA PRO A 112 8.93 -0.96 18.30
C PRO A 112 7.45 -0.62 18.54
N GLY A 113 6.57 -1.58 18.25
CA GLY A 113 5.16 -1.51 18.62
C GLY A 113 4.31 -0.57 17.76
N ILE A 114 3.79 -1.10 16.65
CA ILE A 114 2.54 -0.58 16.06
C ILE A 114 1.42 -0.89 17.07
N SER A 115 1.16 0.05 17.97
CA SER A 115 0.04 0.00 18.91
C SER A 115 -1.25 0.32 18.17
N ARG A 116 -2.18 -0.64 18.18
CA ARG A 116 -3.49 -0.56 17.54
C ARG A 116 -4.27 0.68 18.02
N ARG A 117 -4.62 1.55 17.08
CA ARG A 117 -5.91 2.27 17.14
C ARG A 117 -6.72 1.91 15.91
N CYS A 118 -7.40 0.77 15.99
CA CYS A 118 -8.58 0.54 15.17
C CYS A 118 -9.51 1.73 15.42
N ARG A 119 -9.82 2.54 14.38
CA ARG A 119 -10.86 3.55 14.52
C ARG A 119 -12.17 2.79 14.69
N SER A 120 -12.78 2.90 15.86
CA SER A 120 -14.10 2.32 16.10
C SER A 120 -15.07 2.80 15.01
N PRO A 121 -15.90 1.91 14.44
CA PRO A 121 -16.90 2.31 13.47
C PRO A 121 -17.82 3.36 14.10
N LYS A 122 -17.99 4.51 13.44
CA LYS A 122 -18.94 5.52 13.87
C LYS A 122 -20.34 4.91 13.79
N ARG A 123 -20.94 4.61 14.96
CA ARG A 123 -22.35 4.23 15.09
C ARG A 123 -23.20 5.26 14.33
N SER A 124 -23.84 4.83 13.25
CA SER A 124 -24.86 5.62 12.55
C SER A 124 -26.05 5.80 13.49
N LYS A 125 -26.34 7.04 13.89
CA LYS A 125 -27.63 7.37 14.50
C LYS A 125 -28.69 7.30 13.40
N HIS A 126 -29.52 6.27 13.44
CA HIS A 126 -30.79 6.30 12.71
C HIS A 126 -31.72 7.31 13.41
N ARG A 127 -32.31 8.17 12.59
CA ARG A 127 -33.39 9.09 12.92
C ARG A 127 -34.71 8.39 12.71
#